data_AF-A0A7U9WWE1-F1
#
_entry.id   AF-A0A7U9WWE1-F1
#
_cell.length_a   1.000
_cell.length_b   1.000
_cell.length_c   1.000
_cell.angle_alpha   90.00
_cell.angle_beta   90.00
_cell.angle_gamma   90.00
#
_symmetry.space_group_name_H-M   'P 1'
#
loop_
_entity.id
_entity.type
_entity.pdbx_description
1 polymer ?
#
loop_
_entity_poly.entity_id
_entity_poly.type
_entity_poly.pdbx_seq_one_letter_code
_entity_poly.pdbx_strand_id
1 'polypeptide(L)'
;MKMKKKLLGYYDYTVILTYCGMLFAFFGLLQVLGQDYWNAALCLMLAGVCDMFDGAVASTKDRNESEKRFGIQIDSLSDLISFGVLPAVFVYMISGKNAFVGLTAALFVLCALIRLAYFNVLEEERQKQTTESRKSYLGVPVTAIAVCLPAVYLLYDHRICKSILCFPILLIFMGIAYLLPVEIKKPGIIGKVGIIILGIFEALGMILFMGWDAI
;
A
#
# COMPACT_ATOMS: atom_id res chain seq x y z
N MET A 1 -19.01 3.51 39.86
CA MET A 1 -18.43 2.48 38.95
C MET A 1 -17.15 3.05 38.35
N LYS A 2 -15.96 2.65 38.84
CA LYS A 2 -14.68 3.15 38.29
C LYS A 2 -14.50 2.55 36.88
N MET A 3 -14.57 3.39 35.85
CA MET A 3 -14.16 2.98 34.50
C MET A 3 -12.69 2.53 34.58
N LYS A 4 -12.41 1.24 34.38
CA LYS A 4 -11.04 0.77 34.16
C LYS A 4 -10.50 1.53 32.95
N LYS A 5 -9.59 2.48 33.18
CA LYS A 5 -8.90 3.20 32.10
C LYS A 5 -8.11 2.16 31.30
N LYS A 6 -8.66 1.73 30.17
CA LYS A 6 -7.94 0.96 29.16
C LYS A 6 -7.13 1.92 28.30
N LEU A 7 -6.09 1.38 27.65
CA LEU A 7 -5.34 2.12 26.64
C LEU A 7 -6.30 2.56 25.52
N LEU A 8 -6.07 3.75 24.94
CA LEU A 8 -6.87 4.25 23.83
C LEU A 8 -6.61 3.38 22.59
N GLY A 9 -7.67 2.96 21.90
CA GLY A 9 -7.60 2.15 20.68
C GLY A 9 -8.00 0.68 20.88
N TYR A 10 -7.96 -0.06 19.77
CA TYR A 10 -8.23 -1.49 19.71
C TYR A 10 -6.92 -2.22 19.40
N TYR A 11 -6.71 -3.36 20.05
CA TYR A 11 -5.45 -4.11 19.99
C TYR A 11 -5.71 -5.61 19.78
N ASP A 12 -6.78 -5.94 19.09
CA ASP A 12 -7.06 -7.33 18.74
C ASP A 12 -6.25 -7.76 17.51
N TYR A 13 -6.22 -9.07 17.27
CA TYR A 13 -5.49 -9.63 16.14
C TYR A 13 -6.02 -9.16 14.77
N THR A 14 -7.22 -8.57 14.70
CA THR A 14 -7.78 -8.06 13.45
C THR A 14 -7.17 -6.73 13.02
N VAL A 15 -6.62 -5.95 13.95
CA VAL A 15 -5.96 -4.66 13.66
C VAL A 15 -4.44 -4.70 13.85
N ILE A 16 -3.92 -5.71 14.57
CA ILE A 16 -2.47 -5.89 14.74
C ILE A 16 -1.76 -6.04 13.41
N LEU A 17 -2.37 -6.71 12.42
CA LEU A 17 -1.76 -6.89 11.12
C LEU A 17 -1.60 -5.55 10.36
N THR A 18 -2.63 -4.70 10.40
CA THR A 18 -2.57 -3.32 9.90
C THR A 18 -1.47 -2.51 10.60
N TYR A 19 -1.32 -2.64 11.92
CA TYR A 19 -0.22 -2.01 12.64
C TYR A 19 1.16 -2.51 12.20
N CYS A 20 1.30 -3.82 11.96
CA CYS A 20 2.55 -4.37 11.44
C CYS A 20 2.85 -3.84 10.03
N GLY A 21 1.84 -3.74 9.15
CA GLY A 21 1.97 -3.14 7.83
C GLY A 21 2.48 -1.70 7.90
N MET A 22 1.86 -0.87 8.74
CA MET A 22 2.30 0.51 8.99
C MET A 22 3.76 0.58 9.49
N LEU A 23 4.15 -0.31 10.40
CA LEU A 23 5.53 -0.36 10.92
C LEU A 23 6.52 -0.76 9.82
N PHE A 24 6.20 -1.73 8.97
CA PHE A 24 7.04 -2.07 7.81
C PHE A 24 7.20 -0.86 6.89
N ALA A 25 6.13 -0.12 6.60
CA ALA A 25 6.21 1.09 5.81
C ALA A 25 7.10 2.17 6.46
N PHE A 26 6.99 2.36 7.77
CA PHE A 26 7.83 3.29 8.51
C PHE A 26 9.31 2.88 8.46
N PHE A 27 9.63 1.60 8.65
CA PHE A 27 10.99 1.10 8.46
C PHE A 27 11.47 1.31 7.02
N GLY A 28 10.61 1.08 6.02
CA GLY A 28 10.89 1.37 4.62
C GLY A 28 11.27 2.84 4.40
N LEU A 29 10.58 3.78 5.04
CA LEU A 29 10.91 5.22 4.98
C LEU A 29 12.32 5.48 5.53
N LEU A 30 12.68 4.87 6.66
CA LEU A 30 14.02 4.99 7.22
C LEU A 30 15.10 4.47 6.25
N GLN A 31 14.83 3.35 5.57
CA GLN A 31 15.76 2.81 4.56
C GLN A 31 15.91 3.74 3.35
N VAL A 32 14.82 4.33 2.85
CA VAL A 32 14.89 5.35 1.79
C VAL A 32 15.77 6.53 2.19
N LEU A 33 15.64 7.02 3.43
CA LEU A 33 16.47 8.11 3.95
C LEU A 33 17.95 7.71 4.05
N GLY A 34 18.21 6.44 4.38
CA GLY A 34 19.55 5.82 4.32
C GLY A 34 20.06 5.51 2.91
N GLN A 35 19.28 5.80 1.87
CA GLN A 35 19.57 5.46 0.46
C GLN A 35 19.63 3.95 0.18
N ASP A 36 19.05 3.13 1.06
CA ASP A 36 18.89 1.69 0.87
C ASP A 36 17.53 1.38 0.22
N TYR A 37 17.49 1.56 -1.10
CA TYR A 37 16.28 1.42 -1.90
C TYR A 37 15.82 -0.04 -2.04
N TRP A 38 16.75 -1.00 -1.98
CA TRP A 38 16.45 -2.43 -1.99
C TRP A 38 15.61 -2.82 -0.77
N ASN A 39 16.10 -2.52 0.43
CA ASN A 39 15.37 -2.83 1.66
C ASN A 39 14.10 -1.99 1.80
N ALA A 40 14.10 -0.74 1.32
CA ALA A 40 12.89 0.07 1.28
C ALA A 40 11.78 -0.55 0.41
N ALA A 41 12.13 -1.07 -0.76
CA ALA A 41 11.19 -1.74 -1.65
C ALA A 41 10.67 -3.06 -1.05
N LEU A 42 11.53 -3.86 -0.40
CA LEU A 42 11.09 -5.05 0.33
C LEU A 42 10.13 -4.72 1.48
N CYS A 43 10.40 -3.66 2.25
CA CYS A 43 9.50 -3.17 3.29
C CYS A 43 8.13 -2.76 2.72
N LEU A 44 8.10 -2.10 1.57
CA LEU A 44 6.87 -1.75 0.87
C LEU A 44 6.07 -3.00 0.46
N MET A 45 6.75 -4.03 -0.08
CA MET A 45 6.12 -5.30 -0.43
C MET A 45 5.55 -6.01 0.81
N LEU A 46 6.28 -6.02 1.92
CA LEU A 46 5.81 -6.60 3.19
C LEU A 46 4.58 -5.85 3.74
N ALA A 47 4.53 -4.52 3.63
CA ALA A 47 3.34 -3.75 3.97
C ALA A 47 2.15 -4.13 3.07
N GLY A 48 2.38 -4.32 1.76
CA GLY A 48 1.37 -4.82 0.82
C GLY A 48 0.85 -6.22 1.16
N VAL A 49 1.72 -7.11 1.64
CA VAL A 49 1.33 -8.44 2.11
C VAL A 49 0.43 -8.34 3.34
N CYS A 50 0.75 -7.48 4.31
CA CYS A 50 -0.07 -7.26 5.50
C CYS A 50 -1.49 -6.79 5.13
N ASP A 51 -1.62 -5.77 4.28
CA ASP A 51 -2.91 -5.24 3.79
C ASP A 51 -3.75 -6.33 3.11
N MET A 52 -3.14 -7.10 2.20
CA MET A 52 -3.88 -8.14 1.48
C MET A 52 -4.50 -9.21 2.41
N PHE A 53 -3.87 -9.45 3.56
CA PHE A 53 -4.33 -10.43 4.54
C PHE A 53 -5.19 -9.83 5.66
N ASP A 54 -5.11 -8.54 5.96
CA ASP A 54 -5.84 -7.96 7.10
C ASP A 54 -7.35 -8.02 6.93
N GLY A 55 -7.88 -7.81 5.72
CA GLY A 55 -9.30 -7.94 5.44
C GLY A 55 -9.80 -9.38 5.62
N ALA A 56 -8.96 -10.37 5.31
CA ALA A 56 -9.28 -11.78 5.55
C ALA A 56 -9.27 -12.09 7.05
N VAL A 57 -8.24 -11.66 7.78
CA VAL A 57 -8.14 -11.84 9.23
C VAL A 57 -9.28 -11.13 9.95
N ALA A 58 -9.63 -9.93 9.54
CA ALA A 58 -10.70 -9.13 10.10
C ALA A 58 -12.10 -9.73 9.87
N SER A 59 -12.25 -10.60 8.86
CA SER A 59 -13.49 -11.35 8.62
C SER A 59 -13.66 -12.59 9.52
N THR A 60 -12.60 -13.04 10.19
CA THR A 60 -12.64 -14.24 11.04
C THR A 60 -13.23 -14.00 12.43
N LYS A 61 -13.30 -12.74 12.86
CA LYS A 61 -13.85 -12.34 14.15
C LYS A 61 -15.20 -11.67 13.97
N ASP A 62 -16.17 -12.05 14.79
CA ASP A 62 -17.38 -11.25 14.96
C ASP A 62 -17.03 -9.99 15.77
N ARG A 63 -17.09 -8.83 15.10
CA ARG A 63 -16.67 -7.53 15.62
C ARG A 63 -17.88 -6.68 15.91
N ASN A 64 -17.84 -5.95 17.01
CA ASN A 64 -18.87 -4.94 17.25
C ASN A 64 -18.72 -3.76 16.25
N GLU A 65 -19.77 -2.94 16.13
CA GLU A 65 -19.79 -1.84 15.16
C GLU A 65 -18.66 -0.81 15.38
N SER A 66 -18.23 -0.60 16.62
CA SER A 66 -17.14 0.31 16.93
C SER A 66 -15.77 -0.25 16.52
N GLU A 67 -15.54 -1.54 16.69
CA GLU A 67 -14.34 -2.27 16.23
C GLU A 67 -14.25 -2.25 14.69
N LYS A 68 -15.37 -2.48 14.00
CA LYS A 68 -15.41 -2.42 12.52
C LYS A 68 -15.08 -1.02 12.00
N ARG A 69 -15.74 0.01 12.53
CA ARG A 69 -15.51 1.41 12.13
C ARG A 69 -14.10 1.86 12.43
N PHE A 70 -13.56 1.51 13.60
CA PHE A 70 -12.16 1.79 13.92
C PHE A 70 -11.21 1.09 12.95
N GLY A 71 -11.47 -0.19 12.64
CA GLY A 71 -10.71 -0.96 11.66
C GLY A 71 -10.63 -0.27 10.30
N ILE A 72 -11.75 0.18 9.75
CA ILE A 72 -11.81 0.90 8.46
C ILE A 72 -10.95 2.17 8.50
N GLN A 73 -11.03 2.94 9.58
CA GLN A 73 -10.32 4.21 9.70
C GLN A 73 -8.81 4.01 9.88
N ILE A 74 -8.41 3.04 10.72
CA ILE A 74 -6.99 2.79 10.99
C ILE A 74 -6.29 2.16 9.78
N ASP A 75 -7.00 1.33 9.03
CA ASP A 75 -6.56 0.73 7.77
C ASP A 75 -6.20 1.80 6.75
N SER A 76 -7.11 2.73 6.46
CA SER A 76 -6.82 3.82 5.52
C SER A 76 -5.71 4.78 5.95
N LEU A 77 -5.53 5.00 7.26
CA LEU A 77 -4.40 5.78 7.76
C LEU A 77 -3.07 5.03 7.56
N SER A 78 -3.06 3.72 7.80
CA SER A 78 -1.93 2.84 7.52
C SER A 78 -1.61 2.82 6.02
N ASP A 79 -2.61 2.68 5.16
CA ASP A 79 -2.49 2.68 3.71
C ASP A 79 -1.92 3.97 3.16
N LEU A 80 -2.34 5.11 3.71
CA LEU A 80 -1.80 6.39 3.28
C LEU A 80 -0.30 6.48 3.54
N ILE A 81 0.16 5.99 4.70
CA ILE A 81 1.59 5.95 5.04
C ILE A 81 2.31 4.94 4.14
N SER A 82 1.74 3.75 3.99
CA SER A 82 2.36 2.60 3.31
C SER A 82 2.42 2.76 1.80
N PHE A 83 1.34 3.21 1.17
CA PHE A 83 1.16 3.22 -0.28
C PHE A 83 1.05 4.64 -0.86
N GLY A 84 0.88 5.65 -0.01
CA GLY A 84 0.98 7.06 -0.39
C GLY A 84 2.37 7.62 -0.11
N VAL A 85 2.71 7.73 1.18
CA VAL A 85 3.90 8.47 1.64
C VAL A 85 5.20 7.75 1.34
N LEU A 86 5.32 6.46 1.66
CA LEU A 86 6.55 5.70 1.40
C LEU A 86 6.94 5.73 -0.09
N PRO A 87 6.07 5.39 -1.05
CA PRO A 87 6.39 5.49 -2.48
C PRO A 87 6.74 6.92 -2.92
N ALA A 88 6.04 7.93 -2.42
CA ALA A 88 6.31 9.33 -2.74
C ALA A 88 7.71 9.76 -2.31
N VAL A 89 8.11 9.41 -1.08
CA VAL A 89 9.45 9.71 -0.54
C VAL A 89 10.52 8.89 -1.26
N PHE A 90 10.25 7.61 -1.54
CA PHE A 90 11.13 6.75 -2.33
C PHE A 90 11.49 7.41 -3.67
N VAL A 91 10.46 7.79 -4.44
CA VAL A 91 10.64 8.41 -5.76
C VAL A 91 11.30 9.78 -5.66
N TYR A 92 10.94 10.59 -4.66
CA TYR A 92 11.58 11.88 -4.45
C TYR A 92 13.10 11.74 -4.19
N MET A 93 13.47 10.79 -3.34
CA MET A 93 14.86 10.58 -2.95
C MET A 93 15.69 9.99 -4.09
N ILE A 94 15.17 9.00 -4.83
CA ILE A 94 15.90 8.37 -5.93
C ILE A 94 16.00 9.30 -7.16
N SER A 95 14.96 10.07 -7.49
CA SER A 95 14.90 10.90 -8.71
C SER A 95 15.51 12.30 -8.56
N GLY A 96 16.54 12.45 -7.72
CA GLY A 96 17.35 13.67 -7.67
C GLY A 96 16.74 14.87 -6.92
N LYS A 97 15.64 14.66 -6.16
CA LYS A 97 15.12 15.61 -5.15
C LYS A 97 14.75 17.01 -5.68
N ASN A 98 14.44 17.14 -6.97
CA ASN A 98 14.08 18.41 -7.58
C ASN A 98 12.61 18.80 -7.33
N ALA A 99 12.28 20.07 -7.58
CA ALA A 99 10.95 20.62 -7.33
C ALA A 99 9.83 19.93 -8.13
N PHE A 100 10.10 19.52 -9.37
CA PHE A 100 9.13 18.82 -10.20
C PHE A 100 8.75 17.45 -9.62
N VAL A 101 9.76 16.68 -9.18
CA VAL A 101 9.52 15.38 -8.53
C VAL A 101 8.83 15.59 -7.17
N GLY A 102 9.23 16.61 -6.41
CA GLY A 102 8.56 16.95 -5.14
C GLY A 102 7.07 17.27 -5.31
N LEU A 103 6.73 18.06 -6.33
CA LEU A 103 5.33 18.36 -6.67
C LEU A 103 4.58 17.09 -7.10
N THR A 104 5.19 16.26 -7.95
CA THR A 104 4.60 15.00 -8.41
C THR A 104 4.32 14.05 -7.24
N ALA A 105 5.27 13.90 -6.32
CA ALA A 105 5.13 13.11 -5.12
C ALA A 105 4.00 13.63 -4.22
N ALA A 106 3.91 14.95 -4.02
CA ALA A 106 2.84 15.56 -3.22
C ALA A 106 1.45 15.33 -3.83
N LEU A 107 1.32 15.50 -5.15
CA LEU A 107 0.07 15.25 -5.87
C LEU A 107 -0.32 13.76 -5.83
N PHE A 108 0.64 12.85 -5.95
CA PHE A 108 0.38 11.41 -5.81
C PHE A 108 -0.19 11.06 -4.43
N VAL A 109 0.41 11.59 -3.35
CA VAL A 109 -0.12 11.41 -1.98
C VAL A 109 -1.54 11.98 -1.86
N LEU A 110 -1.80 13.15 -2.46
CA LEU A 110 -3.13 13.75 -2.47
C LEU A 110 -4.15 12.87 -3.20
N CYS A 111 -3.79 12.29 -4.35
CA CYS A 111 -4.65 11.35 -5.07
C CYS A 111 -4.96 10.10 -4.22
N ALA A 112 -3.97 9.53 -3.54
CA ALA A 112 -4.16 8.39 -2.64
C ALA A 112 -5.09 8.76 -1.47
N LEU A 113 -4.89 9.93 -0.85
CA LEU A 113 -5.72 10.45 0.24
C LEU A 113 -7.19 10.61 -0.19
N ILE A 114 -7.44 11.27 -1.33
CA ILE A 114 -8.79 11.47 -1.86
C ILE A 114 -9.46 10.13 -2.12
N ARG A 115 -8.73 9.19 -2.75
CA ARG A 115 -9.22 7.84 -3.02
C ARG A 115 -9.64 7.14 -1.73
N LEU A 116 -8.75 7.06 -0.73
CA LEU A 116 -9.00 6.36 0.53
C LEU A 116 -10.20 6.96 1.26
N ALA A 117 -10.28 8.30 1.35
CA ALA A 117 -11.41 8.98 1.98
C ALA A 117 -12.74 8.68 1.26
N TYR A 118 -12.75 8.71 -0.08
CA TYR A 118 -13.94 8.42 -0.88
C TYR A 118 -14.44 6.98 -0.68
N PHE A 119 -13.54 6.00 -0.68
CA PHE A 119 -13.91 4.60 -0.49
C PHE A 119 -14.32 4.28 0.95
N ASN A 120 -13.76 4.96 1.95
CA ASN A 120 -14.20 4.83 3.34
C ASN A 120 -15.64 5.27 3.54
N VAL A 121 -16.02 6.42 2.98
CA VAL A 121 -17.41 6.90 3.05
C VAL A 121 -18.35 5.92 2.37
N LEU A 122 -18.01 5.43 1.17
CA LEU A 122 -18.82 4.45 0.45
C LEU A 122 -18.97 3.13 1.22
N GLU A 123 -17.92 2.67 1.90
CA GLU A 123 -17.97 1.44 2.68
C GLU A 123 -18.83 1.63 3.95
N GLU A 124 -18.72 2.77 4.63
CA GLU A 124 -19.58 3.10 5.78
C GLU A 124 -21.06 3.19 5.38
N GLU A 125 -21.38 3.81 4.24
CA GLU A 125 -22.75 3.87 3.71
C GLU A 125 -23.29 2.48 3.34
N ARG A 126 -22.45 1.65 2.71
CA ARG A 126 -22.82 0.28 2.31
C ARG A 126 -23.11 -0.60 3.51
N GLN A 127 -22.31 -0.53 4.57
CA GLN A 127 -22.51 -1.34 5.78
C GLN A 127 -23.85 -1.05 6.47
N LYS A 128 -24.43 0.15 6.25
CA LYS A 128 -25.80 0.48 6.70
C LYS A 128 -26.89 -0.14 5.83
N GLN A 129 -26.59 -0.48 4.58
CA GLN A 129 -27.57 -0.96 3.60
C GLN A 129 -27.57 -2.49 3.42
N THR A 130 -26.41 -3.16 3.50
CA THR A 130 -26.31 -4.62 3.26
C THR A 130 -25.10 -5.27 3.92
N THR A 131 -25.26 -6.52 4.37
CA THR A 131 -24.19 -7.39 4.88
C THR A 131 -23.51 -8.22 3.77
N GLU A 132 -23.99 -8.17 2.52
CA GLU A 132 -23.45 -8.98 1.42
C GLU A 132 -22.07 -8.50 0.94
N SER A 133 -21.23 -9.45 0.51
CA SER A 133 -19.89 -9.16 -0.01
C SER A 133 -19.93 -8.59 -1.44
N ARG A 134 -19.15 -7.54 -1.69
CA ARG A 134 -19.01 -6.85 -2.99
C ARG A 134 -18.57 -7.79 -4.14
N LYS A 135 -19.24 -7.72 -5.31
CA LYS A 135 -18.88 -8.46 -6.55
C LYS A 135 -17.92 -7.71 -7.50
N SER A 136 -17.88 -6.37 -7.45
CA SER A 136 -17.02 -5.51 -8.29
C SER A 136 -16.47 -4.31 -7.51
N TYR A 137 -15.21 -3.93 -7.72
CA TYR A 137 -14.61 -2.72 -7.14
C TYR A 137 -14.56 -1.59 -8.17
N LEU A 138 -14.61 -0.34 -7.71
CA LEU A 138 -14.38 0.83 -8.54
C LEU A 138 -12.92 1.31 -8.32
N GLY A 139 -12.19 1.53 -9.40
CA GLY A 139 -10.82 2.05 -9.47
C GLY A 139 -9.72 1.11 -8.95
N VAL A 140 -8.47 1.47 -9.24
CA VAL A 140 -7.26 0.68 -8.90
C VAL A 140 -6.87 0.88 -7.42
N PRO A 141 -6.73 -0.19 -6.61
CA PRO A 141 -6.38 -0.06 -5.19
C PRO A 141 -5.01 0.60 -4.98
N VAL A 142 -4.86 1.34 -3.88
CA VAL A 142 -3.59 2.02 -3.57
C VAL A 142 -2.44 1.02 -3.38
N THR A 143 -2.76 -0.18 -2.93
CA THR A 143 -1.82 -1.28 -2.70
C THR A 143 -1.14 -1.78 -3.97
N ALA A 144 -1.66 -1.45 -5.17
CA ALA A 144 -1.02 -1.78 -6.44
C ALA A 144 0.39 -1.18 -6.56
N ILE A 145 0.68 -0.05 -5.91
CA ILE A 145 2.03 0.54 -5.91
C ILE A 145 3.07 -0.38 -5.24
N ALA A 146 2.66 -1.26 -4.34
CA ALA A 146 3.54 -2.20 -3.66
C ALA A 146 4.09 -3.30 -4.57
N VAL A 147 3.52 -3.46 -5.77
CA VAL A 147 4.02 -4.32 -6.85
C VAL A 147 4.65 -3.46 -7.95
N CYS A 148 4.01 -2.35 -8.34
CA CYS A 148 4.54 -1.56 -9.46
C CYS A 148 5.88 -0.87 -9.16
N LEU A 149 6.07 -0.33 -7.94
CA LEU A 149 7.29 0.41 -7.62
C LEU A 149 8.52 -0.50 -7.48
N PRO A 150 8.49 -1.63 -6.75
CA PRO A 150 9.61 -2.55 -6.71
C PRO A 150 9.97 -3.12 -8.09
N ALA A 151 8.98 -3.40 -8.94
CA ALA A 151 9.22 -3.88 -10.30
C ALA A 151 9.95 -2.84 -11.14
N VAL A 152 9.50 -1.58 -11.12
CA VAL A 152 10.18 -0.49 -11.83
C VAL A 152 11.60 -0.28 -11.28
N TYR A 153 11.78 -0.39 -9.96
CA TYR A 153 13.10 -0.30 -9.35
C TYR A 153 14.04 -1.42 -9.82
N LEU A 154 13.58 -2.67 -9.82
CA LEU A 154 14.35 -3.83 -10.29
C LEU A 154 14.76 -3.68 -11.77
N LEU A 155 13.83 -3.21 -12.62
CA LEU A 155 14.11 -2.95 -14.03
C LEU A 155 15.09 -1.79 -14.23
N TYR A 156 15.03 -0.77 -13.37
CA TYR A 156 15.95 0.38 -13.41
C TYR A 156 17.37 -0.04 -13.01
N ASP A 157 17.50 -0.76 -11.90
CA ASP A 157 18.78 -1.21 -11.35
C ASP A 157 19.51 -2.15 -12.34
N HIS A 158 18.78 -3.09 -12.95
CA HIS A 158 19.33 -3.97 -14.00
C HIS A 158 19.50 -3.30 -15.39
N ARG A 159 19.44 -1.97 -15.45
CA ARG A 159 19.66 -1.15 -16.67
C ARG A 159 18.73 -1.44 -17.85
N ILE A 160 17.61 -2.13 -17.62
CA ILE A 160 16.56 -2.34 -18.62
C ILE A 160 15.82 -1.01 -18.83
N CYS A 161 15.46 -0.34 -17.74
CA CYS A 161 14.90 1.00 -17.76
C CYS A 161 15.96 2.04 -17.38
N LYS A 162 16.62 2.65 -18.36
CA LYS A 162 17.77 3.54 -18.09
C LYS A 162 17.40 4.94 -17.60
N SER A 163 16.15 5.35 -17.79
CA SER A 163 15.71 6.71 -17.48
C SER A 163 15.16 6.81 -16.06
N ILE A 164 15.77 7.67 -15.25
CA ILE A 164 15.29 7.97 -13.89
C ILE A 164 13.91 8.64 -13.86
N LEU A 165 13.42 9.10 -15.03
CA LEU A 165 12.07 9.63 -15.19
C LEU A 165 10.98 8.56 -15.10
N CYS A 166 11.32 7.27 -15.16
CA CYS A 166 10.34 6.19 -15.02
C CYS A 166 9.58 6.24 -13.69
N PHE A 167 10.24 6.65 -12.59
CA PHE A 167 9.64 6.76 -11.27
C PHE A 167 8.57 7.87 -11.15
N PRO A 168 8.83 9.15 -11.52
CA PRO A 168 7.78 10.16 -11.49
C PRO A 168 6.66 9.87 -12.51
N ILE A 169 6.97 9.27 -13.66
CA ILE A 169 5.94 8.83 -14.63
C ILE A 169 5.04 7.77 -13.99
N LEU A 170 5.60 6.80 -13.25
CA LEU A 170 4.84 5.82 -12.51
C LEU A 170 3.90 6.50 -11.49
N LEU A 171 4.39 7.46 -10.70
CA LEU A 171 3.54 8.17 -9.73
C LEU A 171 2.39 8.93 -10.41
N ILE A 172 2.65 9.61 -11.53
CA ILE A 172 1.60 10.32 -12.28
C ILE A 172 0.55 9.32 -12.77
N PHE A 173 0.99 8.22 -13.39
CA PHE A 173 0.11 7.17 -13.90
C PHE A 173 -0.75 6.58 -12.79
N MET A 174 -0.14 6.20 -11.66
CA MET A 174 -0.84 5.62 -10.52
C MET A 174 -1.79 6.62 -9.85
N GLY A 175 -1.38 7.88 -9.70
CA GLY A 175 -2.22 8.95 -9.15
C GLY A 175 -3.49 9.18 -9.98
N ILE A 176 -3.36 9.17 -11.32
CA ILE A 176 -4.53 9.22 -12.22
C ILE A 176 -5.38 7.96 -12.05
N ALA A 177 -4.76 6.77 -12.08
CA ALA A 177 -5.46 5.49 -11.96
C ALA A 177 -6.26 5.34 -10.65
N TYR A 178 -5.80 5.96 -9.56
CA TYR A 178 -6.51 5.98 -8.28
C TYR A 178 -7.84 6.73 -8.32
N LEU A 179 -7.94 7.76 -9.16
CA LEU A 179 -9.13 8.61 -9.28
C LEU A 179 -10.06 8.20 -10.41
N LEU A 180 -9.60 7.38 -11.36
CA LEU A 180 -10.44 6.93 -12.46
C LEU A 180 -11.52 5.94 -11.99
N PRO A 181 -12.80 6.14 -12.38
CA PRO A 181 -13.90 5.26 -12.02
C PRO A 181 -13.93 4.01 -12.91
N VAL A 182 -12.82 3.25 -12.95
CA VAL A 182 -12.74 2.00 -13.73
C VAL A 182 -13.39 0.88 -12.93
N GLU A 183 -14.42 0.24 -13.46
CA GLU A 183 -14.98 -0.96 -12.82
C GLU A 183 -14.01 -2.14 -12.99
N ILE A 184 -13.37 -2.54 -11.89
CA ILE A 184 -12.49 -3.70 -11.84
C ILE A 184 -13.26 -4.82 -11.16
N LYS A 185 -13.57 -5.86 -11.95
CA LYS A 185 -14.16 -7.08 -11.41
C LYS A 185 -13.23 -7.65 -10.34
N LYS A 186 -13.77 -7.99 -9.17
CA LYS A 186 -12.96 -8.54 -8.08
C LYS A 186 -12.18 -9.74 -8.61
N PRO A 187 -10.84 -9.78 -8.45
CA PRO A 187 -10.09 -10.95 -8.82
C PRO A 187 -10.63 -12.13 -8.02
N GLY A 188 -11.07 -13.16 -8.73
CA GLY A 188 -11.45 -14.43 -8.11
C GLY A 188 -10.25 -15.07 -7.41
N ILE A 189 -10.44 -16.26 -6.85
CA ILE A 189 -9.37 -16.99 -6.15
C ILE A 189 -8.12 -17.13 -7.06
N ILE A 190 -8.32 -17.43 -8.34
CA ILE A 190 -7.24 -17.55 -9.33
C ILE A 190 -6.47 -16.23 -9.50
N GLY A 191 -7.18 -15.10 -9.60
CA GLY A 191 -6.54 -13.79 -9.74
C GLY A 191 -5.75 -13.39 -8.51
N LYS A 192 -6.26 -13.68 -7.31
CA LYS A 192 -5.53 -13.45 -6.05
C LYS A 192 -4.26 -14.29 -5.99
N VAL A 193 -4.35 -15.58 -6.33
CA VAL A 193 -3.18 -16.47 -6.40
C VAL A 193 -2.15 -15.95 -7.41
N GLY A 194 -2.60 -15.45 -8.57
CA GLY A 194 -1.71 -14.82 -9.55
C GLY A 194 -0.94 -13.62 -9.00
N ILE A 195 -1.61 -12.72 -8.27
CA ILE A 195 -0.96 -11.55 -7.64
C ILE A 195 0.04 -12.00 -6.58
N ILE A 196 -0.30 -13.01 -5.77
CA ILE A 196 0.61 -13.57 -4.76
C ILE A 196 1.85 -14.17 -5.41
N ILE A 197 1.68 -14.98 -6.46
CA ILE A 197 2.80 -15.60 -7.18
C ILE A 197 3.69 -14.52 -7.80
N LEU A 198 3.09 -13.48 -8.39
CA LEU A 198 3.82 -12.34 -8.95
C LEU A 198 4.66 -11.65 -7.86
N GLY A 199 4.07 -11.33 -6.72
CA GLY A 199 4.77 -10.69 -5.60
C GLY A 199 5.87 -11.57 -5.02
N ILE A 200 5.67 -12.89 -4.92
CA ILE A 200 6.72 -13.83 -4.49
C ILE A 200 7.87 -13.85 -5.49
N PHE A 201 7.56 -13.94 -6.79
CA PHE A 201 8.57 -13.94 -7.84
C PHE A 201 9.39 -12.65 -7.84
N GLU A 202 8.71 -11.52 -7.69
CA GLU A 202 9.35 -10.21 -7.56
C GLU A 202 10.21 -10.11 -6.31
N ALA A 203 9.74 -10.58 -5.15
CA ALA A 203 10.51 -10.55 -3.91
C ALA A 203 11.75 -11.46 -3.99
N LEU A 204 11.61 -12.64 -4.60
CA LEU A 204 12.75 -13.54 -4.85
C LEU A 204 13.74 -12.90 -5.81
N GLY A 205 13.27 -12.31 -6.90
CA GLY A 205 14.12 -11.54 -7.80
C GLY A 205 14.84 -10.44 -7.04
N MET A 206 14.12 -9.74 -6.15
CA MET A 206 14.70 -8.67 -5.38
C MET A 206 15.84 -9.16 -4.47
N ILE A 207 15.61 -10.24 -3.74
CA ILE A 207 16.60 -10.83 -2.82
C ILE A 207 17.79 -11.43 -3.57
N LEU A 208 17.56 -12.09 -4.71
CA LEU A 208 18.61 -12.76 -5.49
C LEU A 208 19.54 -11.78 -6.19
N PHE A 209 19.01 -10.65 -6.69
CA PHE A 209 19.80 -9.63 -7.35
C PHE A 209 20.39 -8.59 -6.37
N MET A 210 19.94 -8.59 -5.12
CA MET A 210 20.52 -7.76 -4.07
C MET A 210 21.99 -8.13 -3.85
N GLY A 211 22.90 -7.19 -4.14
CA GLY A 211 24.34 -7.40 -4.02
C GLY A 211 24.98 -8.11 -5.22
N TRP A 212 24.26 -8.32 -6.33
CA TRP A 212 24.84 -8.87 -7.56
C TRP A 212 25.98 -7.99 -8.12
N ASP A 213 25.90 -6.67 -7.93
CA ASP A 213 26.95 -5.72 -8.33
C ASP A 213 28.21 -5.75 -7.44
N ALA A 214 28.21 -6.56 -6.37
CA ALA A 214 29.36 -6.73 -5.47
C ALA A 214 30.25 -7.95 -5.81
N ILE A 215 29.96 -8.65 -6.92
CA ILE A 215 30.71 -9.80 -7.45
C ILE A 215 31.32 -9.42 -8.81
#